data_AF-A0A6G0VQV5-F1
#
_entry.id   AF-A0A6G0VQV5-F1
#
_cell.length_a   1.000
_cell.length_b   1.000
_cell.length_c   1.000
_cell.angle_alpha   90.00
_cell.angle_beta   90.00
_cell.angle_gamma   90.00
#
_symmetry.space_group_name_H-M   'P 1'
#
loop_
_entity.id
_entity.type
_entity.pdbx_description
1 polymer ?
#
loop_
_entity_poly.entity_id
_entity_poly.type
_entity_poly.pdbx_seq_one_letter_code
_entity_poly.pdbx_strand_id
1 'polypeptide(L)'
;MHNKSAFNKCSKFVCRKIYVCHHSDFNKISKTDNKRGRSKNTQCNAMIDIKIKLTTKDTKKKDKFVKDGLPAIIKINNDHNHNISTAEALSFLKPSKECRLQFENYFNDGLGISESIRMHESKLELEFGINSDELANAMINPKYRTIRHWYDVWKENNLGSSNYISVLQKLEEKKKYYEDNGIIVRYTENPFAILVVTPIMKRAHQLPFSKDIAFVDSTSSCDVQCHSITFMLAPCGVGAVP
;
A
#
# COMPACT_ATOMS: atom_id res chain seq x y z
N MET A 1 4.28 -0.41 17.26
CA MET A 1 3.60 0.14 18.46
C MET A 1 2.33 0.88 18.06
N HIS A 2 1.28 0.83 18.89
CA HIS A 2 0.05 1.63 18.67
C HIS A 2 0.15 3.01 19.35
N ASN A 3 -0.45 4.03 18.72
CA ASN A 3 -0.32 5.43 19.09
C ASN A 3 -1.55 5.95 19.86
N LYS A 4 -1.33 6.63 21.00
CA LYS A 4 -2.32 7.50 21.65
C LYS A 4 -1.81 8.94 21.66
N SER A 5 -2.51 9.87 21.02
CA SER A 5 -2.32 11.32 21.18
C SER A 5 -3.56 11.89 21.84
N ALA A 6 -3.44 12.34 23.09
CA ALA A 6 -4.50 13.04 23.79
C ALA A 6 -4.02 14.47 24.06
N PHE A 7 -4.53 15.43 23.28
CA PHE A 7 -4.44 16.85 23.63
C PHE A 7 -5.57 17.16 24.61
N ASN A 8 -5.33 16.95 25.91
CA ASN A 8 -6.27 17.41 26.93
C ASN A 8 -6.03 18.90 27.20
N LYS A 9 -7.07 19.71 26.92
CA LYS A 9 -7.15 21.18 27.05
C LYS A 9 -7.00 21.73 28.50
N CYS A 10 -6.60 20.88 29.44
CA CYS A 10 -6.20 21.27 30.80
C CYS A 10 -5.16 20.26 31.27
N SER A 11 -3.87 20.48 31.02
CA SER A 11 -2.87 19.48 31.41
C SER A 11 -1.51 20.07 31.78
N LYS A 12 -0.95 19.55 32.88
CA LYS A 12 0.39 19.84 33.43
C LYS A 12 1.55 19.47 32.47
N PHE A 13 1.24 19.10 31.23
CA PHE A 13 2.15 18.52 30.24
C PHE A 13 1.89 19.15 28.87
N VAL A 14 2.95 19.45 28.13
CA VAL A 14 2.91 19.94 26.74
C VAL A 14 2.44 18.82 25.80
N CYS A 15 2.95 17.61 26.04
CA CYS A 15 2.66 16.45 25.22
C CYS A 15 2.80 15.18 26.08
N ARG A 16 1.96 14.19 25.79
CA ARG A 16 2.12 12.83 26.30
C ARG A 16 1.92 11.84 25.17
N LYS A 17 2.85 10.90 25.03
CA LYS A 17 2.80 9.81 24.07
C LYS A 17 3.05 8.49 24.77
N ILE A 18 2.13 7.55 24.60
CA ILE A 18 2.26 6.19 25.13
C ILE A 18 2.38 5.24 23.96
N TYR A 19 3.44 4.45 23.96
CA TYR A 19 3.65 3.31 23.09
C TYR A 19 3.42 2.04 23.88
N VAL A 20 2.60 1.14 23.37
CA VAL A 20 2.29 -0.15 24.01
C VAL A 20 2.67 -1.30 23.09
N CYS A 21 2.91 -2.46 23.69
CA CYS A 21 3.16 -3.69 22.97
C CYS A 21 2.02 -4.02 21.97
N HIS A 22 2.36 -4.65 20.85
CA HIS A 22 1.37 -5.18 19.91
C HIS A 22 0.48 -6.27 20.51
N HIS A 23 0.89 -6.86 21.63
CA HIS A 23 0.12 -7.84 22.39
C HIS A 23 -0.57 -7.29 23.64
N SER A 24 -0.55 -5.97 23.87
CA SER A 24 -1.35 -5.37 24.95
C SER A 24 -2.86 -5.51 24.70
N ASP A 25 -3.65 -5.25 25.73
CA ASP A 25 -5.12 -5.14 25.66
C ASP A 25 -5.63 -3.86 24.97
N PHE A 26 -4.75 -2.87 24.80
CA PHE A 26 -5.11 -1.56 24.26
C PHE A 26 -5.80 -1.66 22.89
N ASN A 27 -7.07 -1.24 22.84
CA ASN A 27 -7.96 -1.28 21.67
C ASN A 27 -8.09 -2.69 21.05
N LYS A 28 -7.95 -3.75 21.86
CA LYS A 28 -8.04 -5.13 21.39
C LYS A 28 -9.02 -5.90 22.24
N ILE A 29 -9.79 -6.74 21.56
CA ILE A 29 -10.76 -7.63 22.19
C ILE A 29 -10.00 -8.75 22.92
N SER A 30 -10.54 -9.22 24.03
CA SER A 30 -10.02 -10.38 24.77
C SER A 30 -9.98 -11.62 23.86
N LYS A 31 -9.24 -12.66 24.27
CA LYS A 31 -9.22 -13.92 23.51
C LYS A 31 -10.60 -14.62 23.54
N THR A 32 -11.34 -14.51 24.64
CA THR A 32 -12.66 -15.15 24.82
C THR A 32 -13.73 -14.52 23.94
N ASP A 33 -13.67 -13.20 23.73
CA ASP A 33 -14.69 -12.48 22.96
C ASP A 33 -14.34 -12.38 21.46
N ASN A 34 -13.17 -12.87 21.07
CA ASN A 34 -12.72 -12.83 19.68
C ASN A 34 -13.35 -13.96 18.85
N LYS A 35 -14.43 -13.63 18.13
CA LYS A 35 -15.13 -14.52 17.19
C LYS A 35 -14.24 -15.15 16.10
N ARG A 36 -13.03 -14.64 15.86
CA ARG A 36 -12.09 -15.11 14.83
C ARG A 36 -10.98 -16.04 15.38
N GLY A 37 -11.00 -16.39 16.67
CA GLY A 37 -10.12 -17.38 17.29
C GLY A 37 -8.66 -16.97 17.52
N ARG A 38 -8.11 -16.06 16.69
CA ARG A 38 -6.72 -15.57 16.81
C ARG A 38 -6.70 -14.15 17.36
N SER A 39 -6.46 -14.00 18.67
CA SER A 39 -6.30 -12.70 19.31
C SER A 39 -4.83 -12.33 19.46
N LYS A 40 -4.48 -11.10 19.09
CA LYS A 40 -3.15 -10.54 19.39
C LYS A 40 -3.00 -10.23 20.89
N ASN A 41 -4.11 -10.10 21.62
CA ASN A 41 -4.11 -9.65 23.01
C ASN A 41 -3.63 -10.76 23.95
N THR A 42 -2.45 -10.59 24.55
CA THR A 42 -1.92 -11.40 25.66
C THR A 42 -1.96 -10.65 26.98
N GLN A 43 -2.61 -9.48 27.02
CA GLN A 43 -2.60 -8.56 28.17
C GLN A 43 -1.17 -8.17 28.58
N CYS A 44 -0.30 -7.97 27.58
CA CYS A 44 1.09 -7.57 27.81
C CYS A 44 1.18 -6.14 28.39
N ASN A 45 1.91 -6.00 29.49
CA ASN A 45 2.10 -4.73 30.21
C ASN A 45 3.28 -3.88 29.71
N ALA A 46 4.03 -4.35 28.72
CA ALA A 46 5.16 -3.62 28.17
C ALA A 46 4.71 -2.32 27.47
N MET A 47 5.34 -1.22 27.86
CA MET A 47 5.01 0.12 27.36
C MET A 47 6.18 1.11 27.49
N ILE A 48 6.13 2.17 26.69
CA ILE A 48 6.96 3.36 26.80
C ILE A 48 6.03 4.57 26.96
N ASP A 49 6.04 5.22 28.11
CA ASP A 49 5.26 6.44 28.40
C ASP A 49 6.18 7.65 28.42
N ILE A 50 6.05 8.49 27.39
CA ILE A 50 6.82 9.73 27.21
C ILE A 50 5.92 10.90 27.58
N LYS A 51 6.36 11.72 28.55
CA LYS A 51 5.68 12.92 29.00
C LYS A 51 6.62 14.11 28.92
N ILE A 52 6.17 15.20 28.31
CA ILE A 52 6.88 16.48 28.31
C ILE A 52 6.13 17.41 29.25
N LYS A 53 6.75 17.77 30.37
CA LYS A 53 6.17 18.72 31.34
C LYS A 53 6.12 20.13 30.75
N LEU A 54 5.10 20.89 31.14
CA LEU A 54 5.05 22.32 30.84
C LEU A 54 6.06 23.06 31.73
N THR A 55 6.92 23.86 31.12
CA THR A 55 7.96 24.62 31.82
C THR A 55 7.42 25.97 32.29
N THR A 56 6.80 26.02 33.47
CA THR A 56 6.38 27.25 34.15
C THR A 56 7.32 27.62 35.31
N LYS A 57 7.20 28.85 35.84
CA LYS A 57 7.95 29.27 37.05
C LYS A 57 7.69 28.33 38.22
N ASP A 58 6.46 27.85 38.40
CA ASP A 58 6.09 26.96 39.49
C ASP A 58 6.59 25.54 39.30
N THR A 59 6.58 25.01 38.08
CA THR A 59 7.16 23.69 37.81
C THR A 59 8.68 23.69 37.96
N LYS A 60 9.37 24.78 37.59
CA LYS A 60 10.81 24.93 37.83
C LYS A 60 11.16 25.00 39.33
N LYS A 61 10.26 25.54 40.16
CA LYS A 61 10.44 25.56 41.62
C LYS A 61 10.25 24.17 42.24
N LYS A 62 9.31 23.37 41.73
CA LYS A 62 8.95 22.06 42.30
C LYS A 62 9.78 20.90 41.76
N ASP A 63 10.34 21.01 40.57
CA ASP A 63 11.04 19.92 39.89
C ASP A 63 12.45 20.35 39.43
N LYS A 64 13.46 19.73 40.05
CA LYS A 64 14.88 19.99 39.77
C LYS A 64 15.24 19.69 38.31
N PHE A 65 14.70 18.63 37.73
CA PHE A 65 15.02 18.25 36.34
C PHE A 65 14.47 19.26 35.34
N VAL A 66 13.28 19.83 35.60
CA VAL A 66 12.71 20.90 34.78
C VAL A 66 13.53 22.20 34.93
N LYS A 67 14.07 22.47 36.13
CA LYS A 67 14.98 23.61 36.36
C LYS A 67 16.27 23.48 35.55
N ASP A 68 16.82 22.27 35.49
CA ASP A 68 18.07 21.95 34.79
C ASP A 68 17.87 21.76 33.26
N GLY A 69 16.69 22.08 32.73
CA GLY A 69 16.40 22.03 31.28
C GLY A 69 15.99 20.65 30.75
N LEU A 70 15.66 19.69 31.62
CA LEU A 70 15.23 18.33 31.29
C LEU A 70 13.73 18.12 31.61
N PRO A 71 12.79 18.66 30.81
CA PRO A 71 11.36 18.58 31.09
C PRO A 71 10.72 17.25 30.69
N ALA A 72 11.46 16.36 30.02
CA ALA A 72 10.96 15.09 29.51
C ALA A 72 11.11 13.97 30.54
N ILE A 73 10.04 13.18 30.71
CA ILE A 73 10.03 11.95 31.49
C ILE A 73 9.73 10.80 30.54
N ILE A 74 10.64 9.83 30.49
CA ILE A 74 10.47 8.60 29.73
C ILE A 74 10.39 7.46 30.75
N LYS A 75 9.24 6.79 30.81
CA LYS A 75 9.07 5.56 31.59
C LYS A 75 9.03 4.38 30.63
N ILE A 76 9.97 3.46 30.79
CA ILE A 76 10.06 2.23 29.99
C ILE A 76 9.69 1.07 30.92
N ASN A 77 8.68 0.30 30.53
CA ASN A 77 8.38 -1.00 31.08
C ASN A 77 8.62 -2.05 30.00
N ASN A 78 9.67 -2.85 30.16
CA ASN A 78 10.07 -3.87 29.18
C ASN A 78 9.65 -5.30 29.60
N ASP A 79 8.73 -5.41 30.56
CA ASP A 79 8.25 -6.70 31.03
C ASP A 79 7.22 -7.29 30.04
N HIS A 80 7.64 -8.33 29.32
CA HIS A 80 6.87 -9.03 28.31
C HIS A 80 6.47 -10.41 28.81
N ASN A 81 5.18 -10.74 28.71
CA ASN A 81 4.64 -12.06 29.06
C ASN A 81 4.57 -13.02 27.86
N HIS A 82 5.25 -12.70 26.78
CA HIS A 82 5.27 -13.47 25.54
C HIS A 82 6.64 -13.33 24.86
N ASN A 83 6.96 -14.28 23.99
CA ASN A 83 8.17 -14.19 23.18
C ASN A 83 8.00 -13.12 22.08
N ILE A 84 9.00 -12.28 21.89
CA ILE A 84 9.02 -11.17 20.92
C ILE A 84 9.69 -11.53 19.59
N SER A 85 10.50 -12.61 19.55
CA SER A 85 11.28 -13.03 18.38
C SER A 85 10.66 -14.20 17.61
N THR A 86 9.38 -14.50 17.85
CA THR A 86 8.68 -15.54 17.10
C THR A 86 8.13 -15.01 15.78
N ALA A 87 8.08 -15.87 14.75
CA ALA A 87 7.41 -15.57 13.48
C ALA A 87 5.98 -15.02 13.68
N GLU A 88 5.24 -15.51 14.69
CA GLU A 88 3.91 -14.98 15.01
C GLU A 88 3.96 -13.52 15.49
N ALA A 89 4.87 -13.18 16.40
CA ALA A 89 5.05 -11.81 16.88
C ALA A 89 5.47 -10.86 15.74
N LEU A 90 6.43 -11.30 14.90
CA LEU A 90 6.89 -10.56 13.73
C LEU A 90 5.75 -10.31 12.70
N SER A 91 4.84 -11.29 12.54
CA SER A 91 3.68 -11.17 11.64
C SER A 91 2.67 -10.09 12.04
N PHE A 92 2.79 -9.53 13.24
CA PHE A 92 1.92 -8.47 13.75
C PHE A 92 2.53 -7.07 13.66
N LEU A 93 3.78 -6.97 13.21
CA LEU A 93 4.43 -5.70 12.95
C LEU A 93 3.68 -4.89 11.89
N LYS A 94 3.88 -3.58 11.95
CA LYS A 94 3.31 -2.66 10.96
C LYS A 94 4.30 -2.58 9.79
N PRO A 95 3.83 -2.70 8.54
CA PRO A 95 4.69 -2.51 7.38
C PRO A 95 5.39 -1.15 7.41
N SER A 96 6.65 -1.16 6.98
CA SER A 96 7.44 0.05 6.80
C SER A 96 6.90 0.90 5.66
N LYS A 97 7.28 2.18 5.63
CA LYS A 97 6.86 3.07 4.52
C LYS A 97 7.60 2.69 3.24
N GLU A 98 8.83 2.24 3.39
CA GLU A 98 9.72 1.77 2.33
C GLU A 98 9.13 0.53 1.66
N CYS A 99 8.64 -0.44 2.45
CA CYS A 99 7.96 -1.63 1.93
C CYS A 99 6.70 -1.25 1.15
N ARG A 100 5.90 -0.31 1.67
CA ARG A 100 4.73 0.19 0.94
C ARG A 100 5.12 0.82 -0.40
N LEU A 101 6.16 1.65 -0.43
CA LEU A 101 6.63 2.29 -1.66
C LEU A 101 7.11 1.26 -2.69
N GLN A 102 7.78 0.18 -2.26
CA GLN A 102 8.16 -0.91 -3.16
C GLN A 102 6.94 -1.57 -3.81
N PHE A 103 5.89 -1.86 -3.05
CA PHE A 103 4.64 -2.40 -3.61
C PHE A 103 3.96 -1.40 -4.56
N GLU A 104 3.93 -0.11 -4.24
CA GLU A 104 3.40 0.91 -5.14
C GLU A 104 4.17 0.97 -6.47
N ASN A 105 5.50 0.76 -6.45
CA ASN A 105 6.30 0.64 -7.68
C ASN A 105 5.91 -0.61 -8.49
N TYR A 106 5.69 -1.76 -7.84
CA TYR A 106 5.24 -2.96 -8.54
C TYR A 106 3.89 -2.73 -9.24
N PHE A 107 2.99 -1.99 -8.60
CA PHE A 107 1.70 -1.64 -9.21
C PHE A 107 1.88 -0.68 -10.40
N ASN A 108 2.80 0.29 -10.29
CA ASN A 108 3.15 1.19 -11.39
C ASN A 108 3.74 0.44 -12.59
N ASP A 109 4.50 -0.63 -12.34
CA ASP A 109 5.04 -1.53 -13.37
C ASP A 109 3.95 -2.43 -14.00
N GLY A 110 2.70 -2.34 -13.53
CA GLY A 110 1.56 -3.09 -14.07
C GLY A 110 1.30 -4.43 -13.40
N LEU A 111 2.03 -4.78 -12.32
CA LEU A 111 1.84 -6.05 -11.64
C LEU A 111 0.55 -6.04 -10.81
N GLY A 112 -0.22 -7.13 -10.92
CA GLY A 112 -1.35 -7.38 -10.03
C GLY A 112 -0.90 -7.85 -8.64
N ILE A 113 -1.81 -7.87 -7.66
CA ILE A 113 -1.53 -8.22 -6.26
C ILE A 113 -0.71 -9.51 -6.13
N SER A 114 -1.14 -10.60 -6.79
CA SER A 114 -0.49 -11.90 -6.69
C SER A 114 0.92 -11.90 -7.27
N GLU A 115 1.12 -11.19 -8.37
CA GLU A 115 2.42 -11.10 -9.03
C GLU A 115 3.38 -10.22 -8.25
N SER A 116 2.90 -9.10 -7.70
CA SER A 116 3.67 -8.26 -6.80
C SER A 116 4.12 -9.03 -5.55
N ILE A 117 3.23 -9.85 -4.96
CA ILE A 117 3.59 -10.70 -3.82
C ILE A 117 4.69 -11.69 -4.19
N ARG A 118 4.49 -12.43 -5.28
CA ARG A 118 5.47 -13.42 -5.75
C ARG A 118 6.83 -12.77 -6.01
N MET A 119 6.85 -11.64 -6.71
CA MET A 119 8.10 -10.93 -7.01
C MET A 119 8.77 -10.41 -5.74
N HIS A 120 7.98 -9.93 -4.78
CA HIS A 120 8.50 -9.45 -3.49
C HIS A 120 9.09 -10.58 -2.65
N GLU A 121 8.37 -11.69 -2.54
CA GLU A 121 8.83 -12.89 -1.83
C GLU A 121 10.11 -13.44 -2.45
N SER A 122 10.19 -13.58 -3.78
CA SER A 122 11.42 -14.01 -4.44
C SER A 122 12.61 -13.10 -4.16
N LYS A 123 12.42 -11.78 -4.05
CA LYS A 123 13.49 -10.87 -3.65
C LYS A 123 13.95 -11.10 -2.21
N LEU A 124 13.02 -11.29 -1.29
CA LEU A 124 13.33 -11.58 0.11
C LEU A 124 14.01 -12.94 0.27
N GLU A 125 13.60 -13.96 -0.49
CA GLU A 125 14.24 -15.27 -0.51
C GLU A 125 15.69 -15.19 -1.00
N LEU A 126 15.98 -14.33 -1.98
CA LEU A 126 17.35 -14.10 -2.46
C LEU A 126 18.21 -13.35 -1.44
N GLU A 127 17.62 -12.44 -0.68
CA GLU A 127 18.34 -11.61 0.31
C GLU A 127 18.58 -12.35 1.64
N PHE A 128 17.57 -13.07 2.13
CA PHE A 128 17.57 -13.67 3.47
C PHE A 128 17.53 -15.21 3.47
N GLY A 129 17.25 -15.84 2.33
CA GLY A 129 17.07 -17.30 2.20
C GLY A 129 15.61 -17.77 2.36
N ILE A 130 15.32 -18.95 1.80
CA ILE A 130 13.97 -19.53 1.65
C ILE A 130 13.26 -19.80 2.99
N ASN A 131 13.99 -20.05 4.07
CA ASN A 131 13.44 -20.37 5.39
C ASN A 131 13.73 -19.31 6.45
N SER A 132 13.93 -18.06 6.03
CA SER A 132 14.19 -16.98 6.97
C SER A 132 12.93 -16.58 7.74
N ASP A 133 13.09 -16.26 9.03
CA ASP A 133 12.02 -15.65 9.84
C ASP A 133 11.56 -14.29 9.28
N GLU A 134 12.39 -13.68 8.44
CA GLU A 134 12.11 -12.43 7.73
C GLU A 134 10.93 -12.55 6.76
N LEU A 135 10.66 -13.73 6.19
CA LEU A 135 9.46 -13.96 5.40
C LEU A 135 8.17 -13.82 6.23
N ALA A 136 8.23 -14.08 7.55
CA ALA A 136 7.11 -13.87 8.46
C ALA A 136 7.03 -12.43 9.01
N ASN A 137 8.04 -11.61 8.76
CA ASN A 137 8.14 -10.25 9.29
C ASN A 137 7.22 -9.29 8.53
N ALA A 138 6.08 -8.96 9.12
CA ALA A 138 5.09 -8.08 8.50
C ALA A 138 5.56 -6.63 8.28
N MET A 139 6.71 -6.23 8.85
CA MET A 139 7.33 -4.95 8.56
C MET A 139 7.86 -4.88 7.12
N ILE A 140 8.40 -6.00 6.62
CA ILE A 140 9.05 -6.12 5.30
C ILE A 140 8.27 -7.00 4.32
N ASN A 141 7.54 -8.01 4.81
CA ASN A 141 6.66 -8.89 4.04
C ASN A 141 5.21 -8.80 4.56
N PRO A 142 4.43 -7.81 4.11
CA PRO A 142 3.09 -7.56 4.60
C PRO A 142 2.14 -8.69 4.23
N LYS A 143 1.12 -8.88 5.07
CA LYS A 143 0.04 -9.85 4.78
C LYS A 143 -0.73 -9.42 3.54
N TYR A 144 -1.22 -10.42 2.78
CA TYR A 144 -2.06 -10.25 1.60
C TYR A 144 -3.16 -9.17 1.77
N ARG A 145 -3.88 -9.16 2.89
CA ARG A 145 -4.95 -8.17 3.14
C ARG A 145 -4.45 -6.73 3.14
N THR A 146 -3.24 -6.50 3.65
CA THR A 146 -2.61 -5.18 3.65
C THR A 146 -2.26 -4.76 2.23
N ILE A 147 -1.67 -5.68 1.46
CA ILE A 147 -1.28 -5.45 0.07
C ILE A 147 -2.52 -5.19 -0.79
N ARG A 148 -3.59 -5.97 -0.62
CA ARG A 148 -4.89 -5.74 -1.27
C ARG A 148 -5.40 -4.34 -0.99
N HIS A 149 -5.41 -3.91 0.28
CA HIS A 149 -5.84 -2.56 0.63
C HIS A 149 -4.98 -1.47 -0.03
N TRP A 150 -3.66 -1.65 -0.10
CA TRP A 150 -2.77 -0.73 -0.80
C TRP A 150 -3.06 -0.69 -2.30
N TYR A 151 -3.26 -1.84 -2.91
CA TYR A 151 -3.63 -1.94 -4.32
C TYR A 151 -4.98 -1.26 -4.60
N ASP A 152 -5.99 -1.46 -3.76
CA ASP A 152 -7.29 -0.83 -3.91
C ASP A 152 -7.17 0.71 -3.85
N VAL A 153 -6.44 1.23 -2.86
CA VAL A 153 -6.17 2.67 -2.72
C VAL A 153 -5.36 3.20 -3.90
N TRP A 154 -4.33 2.47 -4.33
CA TRP A 154 -3.52 2.83 -5.50
C TRP A 154 -4.37 2.84 -6.77
N LYS A 155 -5.21 1.82 -6.97
CA LYS A 155 -6.10 1.67 -8.13
C LYS A 155 -7.10 2.82 -8.20
N GLU A 156 -7.74 3.15 -7.09
CA GLU A 156 -8.68 4.27 -7.02
C GLU A 156 -8.00 5.59 -7.39
N ASN A 157 -6.80 5.84 -6.85
CA ASN A 157 -6.05 7.09 -7.10
C ASN A 157 -5.49 7.18 -8.54
N ASN A 158 -5.09 6.05 -9.14
CA ASN A 158 -4.36 6.03 -10.41
C ASN A 158 -5.22 5.64 -11.62
N LEU A 159 -6.19 4.75 -11.42
CA LEU A 159 -7.04 4.19 -12.48
C LEU A 159 -8.52 4.62 -12.34
N GLY A 160 -8.91 5.13 -11.17
CA GLY A 160 -10.29 5.47 -10.86
C GLY A 160 -11.08 4.29 -10.29
N SER A 161 -12.31 4.55 -9.89
CA SER A 161 -13.23 3.51 -9.42
C SER A 161 -13.78 2.71 -10.61
N SER A 162 -14.44 1.57 -10.36
CA SER A 162 -15.10 0.80 -11.43
C SER A 162 -16.42 1.41 -11.90
N ASN A 163 -16.66 2.69 -11.61
CA ASN A 163 -17.84 3.41 -12.07
C ASN A 163 -17.50 4.16 -13.37
N TYR A 164 -18.39 4.07 -14.36
CA TYR A 164 -18.26 4.70 -15.69
C TYR A 164 -17.79 6.16 -15.63
N ILE A 165 -18.44 6.97 -14.78
CA ILE A 165 -18.12 8.41 -14.61
C ILE A 165 -16.65 8.61 -14.21
N SER A 166 -16.13 7.78 -13.30
CA SER A 166 -14.75 7.92 -12.83
C SER A 166 -13.72 7.45 -13.86
N VAL A 167 -14.07 6.48 -14.70
CA VAL A 167 -13.20 6.01 -15.79
C VAL A 167 -13.02 7.12 -16.82
N LEU A 168 -14.11 7.78 -17.24
CA LEU A 168 -14.04 8.93 -18.15
C LEU A 168 -13.25 10.10 -17.55
N GLN A 169 -13.50 10.43 -16.28
CA GLN A 169 -12.77 11.49 -15.61
C GLN A 169 -11.26 11.21 -15.58
N LYS A 170 -10.87 9.96 -15.30
CA LYS A 170 -9.46 9.57 -15.26
C LYS A 170 -8.84 9.48 -16.66
N LEU A 171 -9.62 9.07 -17.65
CA LEU A 171 -9.22 9.09 -19.07
C LEU A 171 -8.90 10.51 -19.51
N GLU A 172 -9.76 11.48 -19.23
CA GLU A 172 -9.52 12.89 -19.56
C GLU A 172 -8.34 13.48 -18.78
N GLU A 173 -8.19 13.14 -17.50
CA GLU A 173 -7.02 13.55 -16.69
C GLU A 173 -5.70 13.08 -17.32
N LYS A 174 -5.66 11.84 -17.82
CA LYS A 174 -4.44 11.24 -18.40
C LYS A 174 -4.29 11.45 -19.90
N LYS A 175 -5.33 11.89 -20.60
CA LYS A 175 -5.35 12.04 -22.06
C LYS A 175 -4.21 12.91 -22.57
N LYS A 176 -3.99 14.06 -21.93
CA LYS A 176 -2.90 14.96 -22.29
C LYS A 176 -1.54 14.29 -22.17
N TYR A 177 -1.29 13.55 -21.09
CA TYR A 177 -0.05 12.79 -20.91
C TYR A 177 0.14 11.75 -22.04
N TYR A 178 -0.91 11.03 -22.43
CA TYR A 178 -0.82 10.08 -23.53
C TYR A 178 -0.54 10.77 -24.88
N GLU A 179 -1.25 11.86 -25.17
CA GLU A 179 -1.07 12.65 -26.40
C GLU A 179 0.34 13.26 -26.48
N ASP A 180 0.89 13.76 -25.36
CA ASP A 180 2.27 14.28 -25.25
C ASP A 180 3.31 13.18 -25.53
N ASN A 181 2.99 11.91 -25.25
CA ASN A 181 3.82 10.74 -25.59
C ASN A 181 3.52 10.16 -26.99
N GLY A 182 2.77 10.89 -27.83
CA GLY A 182 2.46 10.51 -29.20
C GLY A 182 1.39 9.42 -29.36
N ILE A 183 0.70 9.05 -28.26
CA ILE A 183 -0.40 8.09 -28.25
C ILE A 183 -1.69 8.84 -28.58
N ILE A 184 -2.44 8.36 -29.56
CA ILE A 184 -3.77 8.91 -29.86
C ILE A 184 -4.78 8.19 -28.97
N VAL A 185 -5.53 8.97 -28.20
CA VAL A 185 -6.67 8.49 -27.42
C VAL A 185 -7.93 9.20 -27.89
N ARG A 186 -8.91 8.43 -28.35
CA ARG A 186 -10.24 8.90 -28.74
C ARG A 186 -11.27 8.01 -28.05
N TYR A 187 -12.42 8.56 -27.71
CA TYR A 187 -13.52 7.76 -27.18
C TYR A 187 -14.86 8.31 -27.65
N THR A 188 -15.86 7.43 -27.65
CA THR A 188 -17.27 7.76 -27.80
C THR A 188 -17.99 7.27 -26.55
N GLU A 189 -19.03 7.97 -26.13
CA GLU A 189 -19.83 7.56 -24.96
C GLU A 189 -21.04 6.70 -25.35
N ASN A 190 -21.52 6.82 -26.60
CA ASN A 190 -22.68 6.10 -27.08
C ASN A 190 -22.49 5.58 -28.53
N PRO A 191 -22.11 4.30 -28.72
CA PRO A 191 -21.74 3.34 -27.67
C PRO A 191 -20.41 3.72 -26.99
N PHE A 192 -20.21 3.26 -25.75
CA PHE A 192 -18.95 3.48 -25.05
C PHE A 192 -17.84 2.69 -25.72
N ALA A 193 -16.88 3.40 -26.32
CA ALA A 193 -15.73 2.80 -26.98
C ALA A 193 -14.52 3.70 -26.81
N ILE A 194 -13.35 3.11 -26.59
CA ILE A 194 -12.07 3.82 -26.52
C ILE A 194 -11.18 3.27 -27.62
N LEU A 195 -10.64 4.17 -28.45
CA LEU A 195 -9.63 3.91 -29.44
C LEU A 195 -8.27 4.42 -28.92
N VAL A 196 -7.30 3.51 -28.87
CA VAL A 196 -5.92 3.81 -28.49
C VAL A 196 -5.01 3.46 -29.66
N VAL A 197 -4.23 4.42 -30.15
CA VAL A 197 -3.22 4.19 -31.20
C VAL A 197 -1.86 4.63 -30.69
N THR A 198 -0.99 3.66 -30.45
CA THR A 198 0.37 3.92 -29.96
C THR A 198 1.35 4.24 -31.10
N PRO A 199 2.52 4.83 -30.81
CA PRO A 199 3.54 5.08 -31.83
C PRO A 199 4.03 3.82 -32.57
N ILE A 200 4.02 2.65 -31.92
CA ILE A 200 4.39 1.40 -32.59
C ILE A 200 3.34 0.98 -33.63
N MET A 201 2.05 1.13 -33.31
CA MET A 201 0.96 0.84 -34.25
C MET A 201 1.03 1.75 -35.48
N LYS A 202 1.28 3.05 -35.27
CA LYS A 202 1.46 4.01 -36.39
C LYS A 202 2.60 3.60 -37.32
N ARG A 203 3.71 3.07 -36.78
CA ARG A 203 4.82 2.57 -37.58
C ARG A 203 4.47 1.26 -38.30
N ALA A 204 3.76 0.35 -37.65
CA ALA A 204 3.29 -0.89 -38.26
C ALA A 204 2.38 -0.61 -39.47
N HIS A 205 1.48 0.36 -39.36
CA HIS A 205 0.59 0.80 -40.44
C HIS A 205 1.29 1.43 -41.66
N GLN A 206 2.57 1.79 -41.56
CA GLN A 206 3.36 2.30 -42.70
C GLN A 206 3.96 1.17 -43.55
N LEU A 207 3.91 -0.07 -43.08
CA LEU A 207 4.48 -1.21 -43.77
C LEU A 207 3.62 -1.58 -44.99
N PRO A 208 4.21 -2.04 -46.12
CA PRO A 208 3.44 -2.34 -47.33
C PRO A 208 2.29 -3.35 -47.09
N PHE A 209 2.57 -4.39 -46.30
CA PHE A 209 1.66 -5.49 -46.02
C PHE A 209 0.50 -5.13 -45.08
N SER A 210 0.61 -4.05 -44.28
CA SER A 210 -0.48 -3.63 -43.39
C SER A 210 -1.66 -3.02 -44.14
N LYS A 211 -1.53 -2.80 -45.45
CA LYS A 211 -2.59 -2.30 -46.33
C LYS A 211 -3.46 -3.42 -46.90
N ASP A 212 -2.97 -4.66 -46.88
CA ASP A 212 -3.60 -5.77 -47.59
C ASP A 212 -4.47 -6.62 -46.65
N ILE A 213 -3.94 -6.97 -45.47
CA ILE A 213 -4.58 -7.89 -44.53
C ILE A 213 -4.47 -7.33 -43.12
N ALA A 214 -5.58 -7.35 -42.39
CA ALA A 214 -5.63 -7.10 -40.96
C ALA A 214 -6.36 -8.26 -40.26
N PHE A 215 -5.78 -8.73 -39.15
CA PHE A 215 -6.43 -9.65 -38.23
C PHE A 215 -7.12 -8.84 -37.14
N VAL A 216 -8.33 -9.28 -36.78
CA VAL A 216 -9.06 -8.72 -35.66
C VAL A 216 -9.17 -9.81 -34.61
N ASP A 217 -8.56 -9.57 -33.46
CA ASP A 217 -8.67 -10.45 -32.31
C ASP A 217 -9.42 -9.71 -31.20
N SER A 218 -10.49 -10.32 -30.70
CA SER A 218 -11.36 -9.72 -29.70
C SER A 218 -11.45 -10.64 -28.49
N THR A 219 -11.03 -10.13 -27.35
CA THR A 219 -11.24 -10.76 -26.04
C THR A 219 -12.33 -10.02 -25.30
N SER A 220 -13.37 -10.73 -24.87
CA SER A 220 -14.47 -10.19 -24.08
C SER A 220 -14.29 -10.47 -22.58
N SER A 221 -15.05 -9.77 -21.75
CA SER A 221 -15.08 -9.96 -20.29
C SER A 221 -13.72 -9.77 -19.61
N CYS A 222 -12.94 -8.79 -20.07
CA CYS A 222 -11.58 -8.53 -19.58
C CYS A 222 -11.56 -7.86 -18.19
N ASP A 223 -12.70 -7.40 -17.68
CA ASP A 223 -12.82 -6.77 -16.38
C ASP A 223 -14.20 -7.00 -15.72
N VAL A 224 -14.36 -6.42 -14.52
CA VAL A 224 -15.60 -6.48 -13.73
C VAL A 224 -16.81 -5.85 -14.43
N GLN A 225 -16.59 -4.99 -15.42
CA GLN A 225 -17.64 -4.33 -16.21
C GLN A 225 -17.90 -5.05 -17.54
N CYS A 226 -17.25 -6.20 -17.76
CA CYS A 226 -17.36 -7.02 -18.96
C CYS A 226 -16.96 -6.28 -20.25
N HIS A 227 -16.00 -5.36 -20.18
CA HIS A 227 -15.49 -4.71 -21.39
C HIS A 227 -14.85 -5.71 -22.34
N SER A 228 -14.96 -5.42 -23.63
CA SER A 228 -14.26 -6.14 -24.70
C SER A 228 -13.05 -5.32 -25.12
N ILE A 229 -11.91 -5.99 -25.27
CA ILE A 229 -10.70 -5.43 -25.86
C ILE A 229 -10.54 -6.07 -27.24
N THR A 230 -10.43 -5.22 -28.26
CA THR A 230 -10.23 -5.64 -29.64
C THR A 230 -8.90 -5.12 -30.15
N PHE A 231 -8.05 -6.03 -30.60
CA PHE A 231 -6.78 -5.75 -31.25
C PHE A 231 -6.96 -5.85 -32.76
N MET A 232 -6.48 -4.83 -33.47
CA MET A 232 -6.27 -4.91 -34.91
C MET A 232 -4.78 -5.16 -35.13
N LEU A 233 -4.44 -6.23 -35.87
CA LEU A 233 -3.07 -6.67 -36.06
C LEU A 233 -2.76 -6.79 -37.56
N ALA A 234 -1.57 -6.37 -37.99
CA ALA A 234 -1.05 -6.60 -39.32
C ALA A 234 -0.07 -7.80 -39.32
N PRO A 235 -0.13 -8.71 -40.31
CA PRO A 235 0.86 -9.78 -40.46
C PRO A 235 2.25 -9.19 -40.69
N CYS A 236 3.29 -9.80 -40.14
CA CYS A 236 4.68 -9.47 -40.43
C CYS A 236 5.55 -10.74 -40.44
N GLY A 237 6.80 -10.64 -40.91
CA GLY A 237 7.70 -11.80 -41.04
C GLY A 237 8.02 -12.54 -39.74
N VAL A 238 7.69 -11.96 -38.57
CA VAL A 238 7.88 -12.54 -37.23
C VAL A 238 6.57 -12.90 -36.54
N GLY A 239 5.42 -12.74 -37.20
CA GLY A 239 4.10 -13.03 -36.64
C GLY A 239 3.06 -11.96 -37.00
N ALA A 240 2.52 -11.27 -36.01
CA ALA A 240 1.58 -10.18 -36.18
C ALA A 240 1.91 -9.02 -35.21
N VAL A 241 1.71 -7.79 -35.65
CA VAL A 241 1.96 -6.57 -34.87
C VAL A 241 0.71 -5.70 -34.85
N PRO A 242 0.36 -5.07 -33.72
CA PRO A 242 -0.74 -4.13 -33.63
C PRO A 242 -0.46 -2.82 -34.38
#